data_AF-A0A914KDB3-F1
#
_entry.id   AF-A0A914KDB3-F1
#
_cell.length_a   1.000
_cell.length_b   1.000
_cell.length_c   1.000
_cell.angle_alpha   90.00
_cell.angle_beta   90.00
_cell.angle_gamma   90.00
#
_symmetry.space_group_name_H-M   'P 1'
#
loop_
_entity.id
_entity.type
_entity.pdbx_description
1 polymer ?
#
loop_
_entity_poly.entity_id
_entity_poly.type
_entity_poly.pdbx_seq_one_letter_code
_entity_poly.pdbx_strand_id
1 'polypeptide(L)'
;MTEKGLKRTCQDEGENGENLDFYHGLLPREDLPYLLKRNGDFLIRTSEVKPGQETRQIILSVCINDVDTIAERDIKHIVIQKSSDGKFGI
;
A
#
# COMPACT_ATOMS: atom_id res chain seq x y z
N MET A 1 -12.06 -31.43 -3.26
CA MET A 1 -11.90 -30.16 -4.01
C MET A 1 -11.73 -29.09 -2.95
N THR A 2 -10.49 -28.67 -2.72
CA THR A 2 -10.08 -28.02 -1.47
C THR A 2 -10.11 -26.51 -1.64
N GLU A 3 -11.12 -25.85 -1.08
CA GLU A 3 -11.16 -24.39 -0.98
C GLU A 3 -10.22 -23.96 0.15
N LYS A 4 -8.97 -23.66 -0.19
CA LYS A 4 -8.06 -22.98 0.74
C LYS A 4 -8.41 -21.49 0.74
N GLY A 5 -9.32 -21.12 1.63
CA GLY A 5 -9.52 -19.73 2.04
C GLY A 5 -8.19 -19.18 2.56
N LEU A 6 -7.56 -18.32 1.76
CA LEU A 6 -6.28 -17.71 2.08
C LEU A 6 -6.49 -16.61 3.13
N LYS A 7 -6.55 -17.00 4.40
CA LYS A 7 -6.37 -16.08 5.52
C LYS A 7 -4.89 -15.71 5.57
N ARG A 8 -4.50 -14.57 4.98
CA ARG A 8 -3.18 -13.98 5.25
C ARG A 8 -3.27 -13.20 6.56
N THR A 9 -3.05 -13.88 7.67
CA THR A 9 -2.80 -13.21 8.95
C THR A 9 -1.31 -12.94 9.07
N CYS A 10 -0.97 -11.67 9.26
CA CYS A 10 0.38 -11.21 9.57
C CYS A 10 0.80 -11.73 10.95
N GLN A 11 1.46 -12.88 10.97
CA GLN A 11 2.31 -13.29 12.08
C GLN A 11 3.58 -13.85 11.45
N ASP A 12 4.61 -13.01 11.39
CA ASP A 12 5.99 -13.44 11.64
C ASP A 12 6.82 -12.20 11.96
N GLU A 13 7.36 -12.19 13.18
CA GLU A 13 8.31 -11.20 13.68
C GLU A 13 9.66 -11.46 13.00
N GLY A 14 9.98 -10.66 11.99
CA GLY A 14 11.27 -10.68 11.31
C GLY A 14 11.76 -9.25 11.08
N GLU A 15 12.89 -8.90 11.69
CA GLU A 15 13.70 -7.76 11.26
C GLU A 15 13.87 -7.81 9.73
N ASN A 16 13.73 -6.65 9.07
CA ASN A 16 13.55 -6.45 7.62
C ASN A 16 12.11 -6.62 7.10
N GLY A 17 11.31 -5.54 7.20
CA GLY A 17 9.95 -5.39 6.67
C GLY A 17 9.82 -5.41 5.13
N GLU A 18 10.68 -6.16 4.45
CA GLU A 18 10.76 -6.38 3.00
C GLU A 18 10.03 -7.65 2.56
N ASN A 19 9.30 -8.31 3.47
CA ASN A 19 8.49 -9.51 3.19
C ASN A 19 7.01 -9.36 3.56
N LEU A 20 6.50 -8.12 3.60
CA LEU A 20 5.06 -7.90 3.70
C LEU A 20 4.52 -7.81 2.28
N ASP A 21 3.69 -8.78 1.86
CA ASP A 21 3.08 -8.83 0.52
C ASP A 21 2.35 -7.53 0.12
N PHE A 22 2.03 -6.67 1.09
CA PHE A 22 1.36 -5.38 0.90
C PHE A 22 2.32 -4.18 0.86
N TYR A 23 3.56 -4.29 1.33
CA TYR A 23 4.52 -3.17 1.34
C TYR A 23 5.50 -3.27 0.17
N HIS A 24 5.40 -2.34 -0.77
CA HIS A 24 6.14 -2.38 -2.03
C HIS A 24 7.32 -1.39 -2.10
N GLY A 25 7.59 -0.63 -1.03
CA GLY A 25 8.67 0.36 -1.04
C GLY A 25 8.40 1.49 -2.05
N LEU A 26 9.36 1.79 -2.94
CA LEU A 26 9.21 2.84 -3.95
C LEU A 26 8.38 2.32 -5.13
N LEU A 27 7.14 2.76 -5.23
CA LEU A 27 6.21 2.32 -6.27
C LEU A 27 5.49 3.54 -6.90
N PRO A 28 5.58 3.72 -8.22
CA PRO A 28 4.89 4.80 -8.92
C PRO A 28 3.38 4.52 -8.99
N ARG A 29 2.61 5.58 -9.28
CA ARG A 29 1.14 5.47 -9.36
C ARG A 29 0.66 4.66 -10.56
N GLU A 30 1.44 4.70 -11.64
CA GLU A 30 1.16 4.03 -12.92
C GLU A 30 1.10 2.50 -12.77
N ASP A 31 1.81 1.94 -11.79
CA ASP A 31 1.86 0.49 -11.53
C ASP A 31 0.66 -0.01 -10.70
N LEU A 32 -0.06 0.88 -10.01
CA LEU A 32 -1.13 0.51 -9.08
C LEU A 32 -2.31 -0.19 -9.77
N PRO A 33 -2.80 0.25 -10.94
CA PRO A 33 -3.81 -0.47 -11.71
C PRO A 33 -3.44 -1.92 -12.07
N TYR A 34 -2.15 -2.20 -12.20
CA TYR A 34 -1.67 -3.55 -12.55
C TYR A 34 -1.56 -4.46 -11.32
N LEU A 35 -1.46 -3.90 -10.12
CA LEU A 35 -1.31 -4.63 -8.87
C LEU A 35 -2.64 -4.82 -8.14
N LEU A 36 -3.50 -3.80 -8.14
CA LEU A 36 -4.84 -3.87 -7.54
C LEU A 36 -5.81 -4.49 -8.55
N LYS A 37 -6.55 -5.53 -8.14
CA LYS A 37 -7.44 -6.28 -9.04
C LYS A 37 -8.90 -6.20 -8.65
N ARG A 38 -9.19 -6.02 -7.36
CA ARG A 38 -10.53 -6.08 -6.81
C ARG A 38 -10.77 -4.96 -5.81
N ASN A 39 -12.04 -4.65 -5.57
CA ASN A 39 -12.42 -3.75 -4.50
C ASN A 39 -11.91 -4.27 -3.14
N GLY A 40 -11.34 -3.36 -2.36
CA GLY A 40 -10.72 -3.66 -1.08
C GLY A 40 -9.27 -4.16 -1.18
N ASP A 41 -8.74 -4.45 -2.37
CA ASP A 41 -7.30 -4.66 -2.52
C ASP A 41 -6.56 -3.37 -2.14
N PHE A 42 -5.46 -3.50 -1.41
CA PHE A 42 -4.67 -2.38 -0.95
C PHE A 42 -3.18 -2.72 -0.94
N LEU A 43 -2.36 -1.67 -0.99
CA LEU A 43 -0.93 -1.75 -0.78
C LEU A 43 -0.39 -0.47 -0.14
N ILE A 44 0.77 -0.58 0.48
CA ILE A 44 1.52 0.54 1.05
C ILE A 44 2.74 0.79 0.16
N ARG A 45 2.92 2.05 -0.22
CA ARG A 45 4.07 2.53 -0.98
C ARG A 45 4.69 3.75 -0.33
N THR A 46 5.91 4.05 -0.70
CA THR A 46 6.65 5.24 -0.31
C THR A 46 6.83 6.16 -1.50
N SER A 47 6.73 7.46 -1.29
CA SER A 47 7.07 8.44 -2.32
C SER A 47 8.57 8.63 -2.41
N GLU A 48 9.01 9.11 -3.57
CA GLU A 48 10.34 9.72 -3.70
C GLU A 48 10.48 10.90 -2.74
N VAL A 49 11.71 11.13 -2.28
CA VAL A 49 12.06 12.29 -1.48
C VAL A 49 12.15 13.48 -2.44
N LYS A 50 11.23 14.44 -2.29
CA LYS A 50 11.29 15.68 -3.07
C LYS A 50 12.39 16.59 -2.52
N PRO A 51 13.08 17.37 -3.37
CA PRO A 51 14.05 18.36 -2.89
C PRO A 51 13.36 19.33 -1.91
N GLY A 52 13.89 19.40 -0.69
CA GLY A 52 13.32 20.18 0.42
C GLY A 52 12.47 19.39 1.43
N GLN A 53 12.24 18.09 1.21
CA GLN A 53 11.69 17.20 2.24
C GLN A 53 12.79 16.26 2.75
N GLU A 54 12.92 16.13 4.08
CA GLU A 54 13.91 15.24 4.69
C GLU A 54 13.39 13.81 4.85
N THR A 55 12.07 13.60 4.75
CA THR A 55 11.45 12.30 5.02
C THR A 55 10.62 11.80 3.85
N ARG A 56 10.68 10.48 3.61
CA ARG A 56 9.81 9.80 2.63
C ARG A 56 8.37 9.78 3.14
N GLN A 57 7.41 10.07 2.27
CA GLN A 57 6.00 9.95 2.63
C GLN A 57 5.54 8.51 2.44
N ILE A 58 4.80 7.99 3.42
CA ILE A 58 4.15 6.68 3.32
C ILE A 58 2.73 6.91 2.79
N ILE A 59 2.30 6.10 1.83
CA ILE A 59 1.02 6.24 1.15
C ILE A 59 0.34 4.87 1.12
N LEU A 60 -0.85 4.79 1.69
CA LEU A 60 -1.76 3.66 1.54
C LEU A 60 -2.62 3.89 0.30
N SER A 61 -2.57 2.96 -0.66
CA SER A 61 -3.39 2.99 -1.88
C SER A 61 -4.40 1.85 -1.84
N VAL A 62 -5.68 2.17 -2.00
CA VAL A 62 -6.80 1.23 -1.84
C VAL A 62 -7.70 1.30 -3.06
N CYS A 63 -8.04 0.15 -3.66
CA CYS A 63 -9.07 0.07 -4.69
C CYS A 63 -10.45 0.13 -4.04
N ILE A 64 -11.29 1.06 -4.48
CA ILE A 64 -12.60 1.34 -3.83
C ILE A 64 -13.82 0.90 -4.67
N ASN A 65 -13.60 0.49 -5.92
CA ASN A 65 -14.65 0.10 -6.84
C ASN A 65 -14.40 -1.31 -7.39
N ASP A 66 -15.48 -2.04 -7.69
CA ASP A 66 -15.45 -3.30 -8.42
C ASP A 66 -15.57 -3.00 -9.92
N VAL A 67 -14.45 -3.00 -10.64
CA VAL A 67 -14.39 -2.78 -12.08
C VAL A 67 -13.49 -3.81 -12.75
N ASP A 68 -13.80 -4.21 -13.98
CA ASP A 68 -13.04 -5.24 -14.72
C ASP A 68 -11.58 -4.82 -15.02
N THR A 69 -11.34 -3.51 -15.10
CA THR A 69 -10.00 -2.93 -15.27
C THR A 69 -9.90 -1.70 -14.38
N ILE A 70 -9.06 -1.80 -13.35
CA ILE A 70 -8.80 -0.70 -12.43
C ILE A 70 -8.15 0.46 -13.20
N ALA A 71 -8.66 1.67 -13.02
CA ALA A 71 -7.97 2.89 -13.45
C ALA A 71 -7.55 3.71 -12.22
N GLU A 72 -6.67 4.71 -12.40
CA GLU A 72 -6.22 5.54 -11.27
C GLU A 72 -7.37 6.21 -10.50
N ARG A 73 -8.47 6.54 -11.18
CA ARG A 73 -9.67 7.13 -10.55
C ARG A 73 -10.37 6.19 -9.55
N ASP A 74 -10.15 4.89 -9.69
CA ASP A 74 -10.75 3.84 -8.85
C ASP A 74 -9.88 3.51 -7.63
N ILE A 75 -8.75 4.22 -7.48
CA ILE A 75 -7.77 4.03 -6.42
C ILE A 75 -7.76 5.28 -5.53
N LYS A 76 -8.05 5.07 -4.24
CA LYS A 76 -7.91 6.11 -3.22
C LYS A 76 -6.52 6.09 -2.62
N HIS A 77 -5.83 7.23 -2.63
CA HIS A 77 -4.54 7.39 -1.97
C HIS A 77 -4.70 8.13 -0.63
N ILE A 78 -4.13 7.57 0.41
CA ILE A 78 -4.16 8.09 1.77
C ILE A 78 -2.71 8.29 2.20
N VAL A 79 -2.33 9.53 2.51
CA VAL A 79 -0.98 9.84 2.99
C VAL A 79 -0.95 9.57 4.49
N ILE A 80 0.00 8.74 4.91
CA ILE A 80 0.24 8.44 6.32
C ILE A 80 1.37 9.35 6.79
N GLN A 81 1.06 10.20 7.75
CA GLN A 81 2.01 11.13 8.35
C GLN A 81 2.60 10.54 9.62
N LYS A 82 3.92 10.68 9.78
CA LYS A 82 4.61 10.31 11.02
C LYS A 82 4.75 11.56 11.89
N SER A 83 4.17 11.52 13.08
CA SER A 83 4.33 12.56 14.09
C SER A 83 5.68 12.41 14.81
N SER A 84 6.15 13.49 15.43
CA SER A 84 7.43 13.51 16.17
C SER A 84 7.45 12.57 17.39
N ASP A 85 6.27 12.18 17.89
CA ASP A 85 6.10 11.17 18.95
C ASP A 85 6.21 9.73 18.44
N GLY A 86 6.52 9.53 17.17
CA GLY A 86 6.68 8.22 16.54
C GLY A 86 5.37 7.56 16.12
N LYS A 87 4.21 8.20 16.35
CA LYS A 87 2.91 7.69 15.91
C LYS A 87 2.66 8.00 14.44
N PHE A 88 1.75 7.23 13.86
CA PHE A 88 1.29 7.40 12.49
C PHE A 88 -0.17 7.86 12.49
N GLY A 89 -0.48 8.86 11.68
CA GLY A 89 -1.81 9.44 11.51
C GLY A 89 -2.21 9.54 10.05
N ILE A 90 -3.51 9.68 9.82
CA ILE A 90 -4.16 9.90 8.52
C ILE A 90 -4.96 11.21 8.60
#